data_AF-W4VPC7-F1
#
_entry.id   AF-W4VPC7-F1
#
_cell.length_a   1.000
_cell.length_b   1.000
_cell.length_c   1.000
_cell.angle_alpha   90.00
_cell.angle_beta   90.00
_cell.angle_gamma   90.00
#
_symmetry.space_group_name_H-M   'P 1'
#
loop_
_entity.id
_entity.type
_entity.pdbx_description
1 polymer ?
#
loop_
_entity_poly.entity_id
_entity_poly.type
_entity_poly.pdbx_seq_one_letter_code
_entity_poly.pdbx_strand_id
1 'polypeptide(L)'
;MGSATTLEGTTGVDAFEPETNGDVFNASFQIGANSGQSMTIQIDDMRSESLGISGNTAGAEVVAENGEVASFVQVANVTNGTNNENVEFSLDVSTSEKASAAISVINDAIEGVSSQRSELGAFQNRLDHTISNLDNSSENLTAAESRIRDVDMAKEMMEMTRANILSQASQSMLAQANQMPQSVLQLLG
;
A
#
# COMPACT_ATOMS: atom_id res chain seq x y z
N MET A 1 -35.60 20.27 12.63
CA MET A 1 -36.18 18.91 12.75
C MET A 1 -35.66 18.09 11.59
N GLY A 2 -34.95 17.01 11.91
CA GLY A 2 -34.54 15.96 10.98
C GLY A 2 -33.30 16.31 10.14
N SER A 3 -32.23 15.52 10.13
CA SER A 3 -31.87 14.36 10.92
C SER A 3 -30.37 14.20 10.70
N ALA A 4 -29.65 13.86 11.76
CA ALA A 4 -28.31 13.32 11.66
C ALA A 4 -28.32 12.11 10.72
N THR A 5 -27.40 12.08 9.76
CA THR A 5 -26.97 10.85 9.10
C THR A 5 -25.57 10.57 9.63
N THR A 6 -25.59 9.91 10.79
CA THR A 6 -24.70 8.82 11.19
C THR A 6 -23.35 8.70 10.49
N LEU A 7 -22.30 8.96 11.26
CA LEU A 7 -21.04 8.23 11.25
C LEU A 7 -21.35 6.74 11.50
N GLU A 8 -21.51 5.95 10.44
CA GLU A 8 -21.47 4.48 10.54
C GLU A 8 -20.30 3.96 9.71
N GLY A 9 -19.54 3.05 10.33
CA GLY A 9 -18.18 2.73 9.95
C GLY A 9 -18.00 2.15 8.55
N THR A 10 -16.93 2.59 7.92
CA THR A 10 -16.33 1.95 6.75
C THR A 10 -15.34 0.89 7.25
N THR A 11 -15.89 -0.22 7.75
CA THR A 11 -15.12 -1.45 7.86
C THR A 11 -14.83 -1.96 6.45
N GLY A 12 -13.61 -1.73 5.97
CA GLY A 12 -13.04 -2.39 4.80
C GLY A 12 -13.21 -1.63 3.48
N VAL A 13 -12.12 -1.63 2.71
CA VAL A 13 -11.99 -1.32 1.26
C VAL A 13 -12.22 0.10 0.72
N ASP A 14 -12.52 1.12 1.51
CA ASP A 14 -12.61 2.52 1.02
C ASP A 14 -11.27 3.23 0.74
N ALA A 15 -10.25 2.49 0.31
CA ALA A 15 -8.95 3.05 -0.09
C ALA A 15 -8.89 3.51 -1.55
N PHE A 16 -10.01 3.50 -2.29
CA PHE A 16 -10.09 3.85 -3.71
C PHE A 16 -11.16 4.89 -4.05
N GLU A 17 -11.68 5.61 -3.06
CA GLU A 17 -12.42 6.84 -3.35
C GLU A 17 -11.44 8.01 -3.32
N PRO A 18 -10.99 8.55 -4.48
CA PRO A 18 -10.34 9.84 -4.47
C PRO A 18 -11.37 10.84 -3.96
N GLU A 19 -11.25 11.29 -2.72
CA GLU A 19 -11.85 12.56 -2.33
C GLU A 19 -11.24 13.62 -3.25
N THR A 20 -11.95 14.01 -4.30
CA THR A 20 -11.65 15.20 -5.08
C THR A 20 -12.03 16.42 -4.26
N ASN A 21 -11.36 16.63 -3.13
CA ASN A 21 -11.23 17.94 -2.54
C ASN A 21 -10.17 18.69 -3.35
N GLY A 22 -10.61 19.23 -4.49
CA GLY A 22 -9.88 20.21 -5.31
C GLY A 22 -8.41 19.89 -5.55
N ASP A 23 -8.12 19.40 -6.75
CA ASP A 23 -6.79 19.47 -7.39
C ASP A 23 -5.66 18.59 -6.82
N VAL A 24 -5.83 17.96 -5.64
CA VAL A 24 -4.84 17.04 -5.06
C VAL A 24 -5.28 15.57 -5.20
N PHE A 25 -4.41 14.72 -5.76
CA PHE A 25 -4.62 13.27 -5.77
C PHE A 25 -4.08 12.65 -4.49
N ASN A 26 -4.94 11.94 -3.75
CA ASN A 26 -4.58 11.23 -2.53
C ASN A 26 -4.88 9.74 -2.68
N ALA A 27 -3.91 8.89 -2.37
CA ALA A 27 -4.08 7.44 -2.35
C ALA A 27 -3.47 6.85 -1.07
N SER A 28 -4.24 6.08 -0.31
CA SER A 28 -3.76 5.35 0.86
C SER A 28 -3.62 3.87 0.54
N PHE A 29 -2.41 3.35 0.60
CA PHE A 29 -2.12 1.92 0.41
C PHE A 29 -1.97 1.26 1.78
N GLN A 30 -2.69 0.18 2.04
CA GLN A 30 -2.42 -0.66 3.21
C GLN A 30 -1.24 -1.59 2.90
N ILE A 31 -0.14 -1.43 3.63
CA ILE A 31 1.15 -2.09 3.35
C ILE A 31 1.57 -2.99 4.51
N GLY A 32 0.59 -3.45 5.28
CA GLY A 32 0.84 -4.34 6.40
C GLY A 32 -0.39 -5.13 6.79
N ALA A 33 -0.13 -6.26 7.44
CA ALA A 33 -1.17 -7.17 7.91
C ALA A 33 -2.00 -6.63 9.09
N ASN A 34 -1.55 -5.53 9.74
CA ASN A 34 -2.25 -4.90 10.87
C ASN A 34 -2.92 -3.59 10.47
N SER A 35 -4.09 -3.32 11.04
CA SER A 35 -4.80 -2.04 10.89
C SER A 35 -3.92 -0.88 11.38
N GLY A 36 -3.76 0.15 10.55
CA GLY A 36 -2.90 1.31 10.82
C GLY A 36 -1.55 1.30 10.10
N GLN A 37 -1.21 0.23 9.38
CA GLN A 37 -0.04 0.20 8.50
C GLN A 37 -0.42 0.66 7.09
N SER A 38 -0.61 1.96 6.93
CA SER A 38 -0.90 2.58 5.63
C SER A 38 0.21 3.53 5.19
N MET A 39 0.44 3.61 3.88
CA MET A 39 1.20 4.67 3.24
C MET A 39 0.25 5.57 2.48
N THR A 40 0.33 6.87 2.72
CA THR A 40 -0.41 7.85 1.93
C THR A 40 0.53 8.43 0.89
N ILE A 41 0.10 8.40 -0.38
CA ILE A 41 0.72 9.12 -1.48
C ILE A 41 -0.17 10.32 -1.76
N GLN A 42 0.42 11.50 -1.65
CA GLN A 42 -0.19 12.75 -2.06
C GLN A 42 0.54 13.24 -3.32
N ILE A 43 -0.23 13.62 -4.34
CA ILE A 43 0.27 14.29 -5.54
C ILE A 43 -0.49 15.59 -5.65
N ASP A 44 0.23 16.70 -5.49
CA ASP A 44 -0.31 18.03 -5.68
C ASP A 44 -0.65 18.27 -7.16
N ASP A 45 -1.41 19.34 -7.46
CA ASP A 45 -1.82 19.62 -8.82
C ASP A 45 -0.62 20.02 -9.70
N MET A 46 -0.35 19.16 -10.70
CA MET A 46 0.75 19.34 -11.64
C MET A 46 0.30 19.92 -13.00
N ARG A 47 -0.93 20.45 -13.09
CA ARG A 47 -1.40 21.16 -14.30
C ARG A 47 -0.66 22.48 -14.47
N SER A 48 -0.59 22.93 -15.73
CA SER A 48 0.06 24.19 -16.12
C SER A 48 -0.47 25.42 -15.37
N GLU A 49 -1.76 25.43 -15.01
CA GLU A 49 -2.38 26.52 -14.22
C GLU A 49 -1.83 26.57 -12.79
N SER A 50 -1.82 25.44 -12.08
CA SER A 50 -1.27 25.31 -10.71
C SER A 50 0.22 25.63 -10.68
N LEU A 51 0.96 25.21 -11.72
CA LEU A 51 2.39 25.47 -11.87
C LEU A 51 2.71 26.89 -12.39
N GLY A 52 1.71 27.74 -12.63
CA GLY A 52 1.90 29.13 -13.09
C GLY A 52 2.41 29.28 -14.53
N ILE A 53 2.46 28.20 -15.31
CA ILE A 53 2.88 28.20 -16.73
C ILE A 53 1.74 28.72 -17.64
N SER A 54 0.49 28.50 -17.25
CA SER A 54 -0.68 29.09 -17.89
C SER A 54 -1.56 29.78 -16.85
N GLY A 55 -2.44 30.67 -17.31
CA GLY A 55 -3.39 31.36 -16.45
C GLY A 55 -4.77 31.48 -17.07
N ASN A 56 -5.77 31.79 -16.25
CA ASN A 56 -7.17 32.01 -16.67
C ASN A 56 -7.54 33.51 -16.77
N THR A 57 -6.57 34.40 -16.54
CA THR A 57 -6.77 35.86 -16.62
C THR A 57 -5.84 36.47 -17.66
N ALA A 58 -6.40 37.20 -18.62
CA ALA A 58 -5.66 37.88 -19.68
C ALA A 58 -4.68 38.90 -19.07
N GLY A 59 -3.40 38.82 -19.44
CA GLY A 59 -2.38 39.76 -18.98
C GLY A 59 -2.08 39.71 -17.49
N ALA A 60 -2.49 38.66 -16.77
CA ALA A 60 -2.08 38.48 -15.39
C ALA A 60 -0.57 38.27 -15.28
N GLU A 61 -0.04 38.72 -14.14
CA GLU A 61 1.38 38.61 -13.81
C GLU A 61 1.59 37.40 -12.91
N VAL A 62 2.65 36.64 -13.19
CA VAL A 62 3.15 35.55 -12.37
C VAL A 62 4.52 35.94 -11.87
N VAL A 63 4.71 35.84 -10.56
CA VAL A 63 5.99 36.12 -9.93
C VAL A 63 6.72 34.80 -9.75
N ALA A 64 7.87 34.65 -10.39
CA ALA A 64 8.78 33.54 -10.16
C ALA A 64 9.38 33.64 -8.74
N GLU A 65 9.85 32.52 -8.18
CA GLU A 65 10.45 32.45 -6.84
C GLU A 65 11.68 33.36 -6.71
N ASN A 66 12.39 33.59 -7.82
CA ASN A 66 13.52 34.50 -7.89
C ASN A 66 13.14 36.01 -7.91
N GLY A 67 11.83 36.32 -7.91
CA GLY A 67 11.29 37.68 -7.90
C GLY A 67 11.08 38.31 -9.27
N GLU A 68 11.33 37.58 -10.37
CA GLU A 68 11.02 38.06 -11.72
C GLU A 68 9.51 37.99 -12.01
N VAL A 69 8.98 38.99 -12.71
CA VAL A 69 7.55 39.06 -13.04
C VAL A 69 7.37 38.70 -14.51
N ALA A 70 6.82 37.52 -14.76
CA ALA A 70 6.35 37.12 -16.08
C ALA A 70 4.91 37.60 -16.28
N SER A 71 4.52 37.86 -17.53
CA SER A 71 3.15 38.24 -17.88
C SER A 71 2.54 37.22 -18.83
N PHE A 72 1.24 36.95 -18.73
CA PHE A 72 0.53 36.16 -19.71
C PHE A 72 0.13 36.97 -20.95
N VAL A 73 -0.07 36.28 -22.09
CA VAL A 73 -0.62 36.89 -23.30
C VAL A 73 -2.06 37.38 -23.09
N GLN A 74 -2.50 38.34 -23.89
CA GLN A 74 -3.85 38.92 -23.78
C GLN A 74 -4.94 38.09 -24.49
N VAL A 75 -4.55 37.11 -25.30
CA VAL A 75 -5.45 36.25 -26.09
C VAL A 75 -5.24 34.81 -25.67
N ALA A 76 -6.32 34.12 -25.30
CA ALA A 76 -6.26 32.71 -24.97
C ALA A 76 -5.79 31.91 -26.19
N ASN A 77 -4.69 31.18 -26.02
CA ASN A 77 -3.99 30.47 -27.09
C ASN A 77 -3.62 29.04 -26.70
N VAL A 78 -3.86 28.65 -25.45
CA VAL A 78 -3.58 27.32 -24.93
C VAL A 78 -4.85 26.73 -24.32
N THR A 79 -4.90 25.40 -24.31
CA THR A 79 -5.99 24.60 -23.72
C THR A 79 -5.61 24.13 -22.33
N ASN A 80 -6.61 23.93 -21.47
CA ASN A 80 -6.50 23.33 -20.15
C ASN A 80 -6.33 21.79 -20.18
N GLY A 81 -6.16 21.20 -21.37
CA GLY A 81 -5.94 19.76 -21.55
C GLY A 81 -7.18 18.87 -21.43
N THR A 82 -8.36 19.44 -21.16
CA THR A 82 -9.63 18.67 -21.03
C THR A 82 -10.48 18.75 -22.30
N ASN A 83 -10.44 19.87 -23.02
CA ASN A 83 -11.15 20.08 -24.27
C ASN A 83 -10.24 20.72 -25.33
N ASN A 84 -10.72 20.81 -26.57
CA ASN A 84 -9.97 21.44 -27.67
C ASN A 84 -10.37 22.93 -27.84
N GLU A 85 -10.70 23.61 -26.74
CA GLU A 85 -11.01 25.04 -26.72
C GLU A 85 -9.86 25.81 -26.04
N ASN A 86 -9.50 26.96 -26.62
CA ASN A 86 -8.49 27.83 -26.03
C ASN A 86 -9.12 28.64 -24.90
N VAL A 87 -8.89 28.20 -23.67
CA VAL A 87 -9.46 28.79 -22.46
C VAL A 87 -8.41 29.45 -21.57
N GLU A 88 -7.14 29.12 -21.78
CA GLU A 88 -6.01 29.60 -20.96
C GLU A 88 -5.05 30.49 -21.77
N PHE A 89 -4.28 31.29 -21.04
CA PHE A 89 -3.30 32.24 -21.54
C PHE A 89 -1.88 31.71 -21.29
N SER A 90 -1.06 31.63 -22.33
CA SER A 90 0.37 31.25 -22.19
C SER A 90 1.23 32.39 -21.66
N LEU A 91 2.43 32.07 -21.17
CA LEU A 91 3.47 33.06 -20.89
C LEU A 91 3.80 33.88 -22.15
N ASP A 92 3.98 35.19 -21.97
CA ASP A 92 4.35 36.12 -23.02
C ASP A 92 5.87 36.10 -23.23
N VAL A 93 6.31 35.70 -24.41
CA VAL A 93 7.74 35.61 -24.80
C VAL A 93 8.11 36.64 -25.87
N SER A 94 7.28 37.68 -26.06
CA SER A 94 7.44 38.66 -27.15
C SER A 94 8.69 39.55 -27.05
N THR A 95 9.29 39.67 -25.86
CA THR A 95 10.50 40.47 -25.62
C THR A 95 11.53 39.65 -24.87
N SER A 96 12.82 40.02 -24.98
CA SER A 96 13.91 39.33 -24.28
C SER A 96 13.73 39.34 -22.75
N GLU A 97 13.18 40.42 -22.20
CA GLU A 97 12.93 40.57 -20.78
C GLU A 97 11.81 39.62 -20.33
N LYS A 98 10.66 39.65 -21.01
CA LYS A 98 9.54 38.75 -20.71
C LYS A 98 9.88 37.27 -20.93
N ALA A 99 10.68 36.95 -21.95
CA ALA A 99 11.16 35.60 -22.20
C ALA A 99 12.09 35.10 -21.08
N SER A 100 12.93 35.98 -20.51
CA SER A 100 13.80 35.62 -19.37
C SER A 100 12.96 35.33 -18.12
N ALA A 101 11.98 36.20 -17.82
CA ALA A 101 11.04 35.97 -16.71
C ALA A 101 10.21 34.70 -16.90
N ALA A 102 9.75 34.41 -18.13
CA ALA A 102 9.03 33.19 -18.45
C ALA A 102 9.88 31.93 -18.23
N ILE A 103 11.18 31.97 -18.54
CA ILE A 103 12.10 30.86 -18.25
C ILE A 103 12.20 30.62 -16.75
N SER A 104 12.25 31.67 -15.94
CA SER A 104 12.28 31.54 -14.48
C SER A 104 11.03 30.85 -13.94
N VAL A 105 9.83 31.27 -14.36
CA VAL A 105 8.57 30.59 -13.98
C VAL A 105 8.57 29.11 -14.41
N ILE A 106 9.07 28.80 -15.61
CA ILE A 106 9.17 27.41 -16.09
C ILE A 106 10.18 26.61 -15.25
N ASN A 107 11.30 27.21 -14.82
CA ASN A 107 12.26 26.53 -13.95
C ASN A 107 11.62 26.20 -12.59
N ASP A 108 10.89 27.14 -11.98
CA ASP A 108 10.21 26.91 -10.71
C ASP A 108 9.17 25.78 -10.85
N ALA A 109 8.42 25.76 -11.95
CA ALA A 109 7.49 24.68 -12.25
C ALA A 109 8.21 23.32 -12.43
N ILE A 110 9.37 23.29 -13.09
CA ILE A 110 10.19 22.09 -13.23
C ILE A 110 10.69 21.63 -11.86
N GLU A 111 11.11 22.55 -10.99
CA GLU A 111 11.55 22.25 -9.63
C GLU A 111 10.40 21.66 -8.80
N GLY A 112 9.19 22.20 -8.90
CA GLY A 112 7.98 21.63 -8.29
C GLY A 112 7.71 20.19 -8.76
N VAL A 113 7.72 19.94 -10.07
CA VAL A 113 7.57 18.59 -10.64
C VAL A 113 8.68 17.65 -10.19
N SER A 114 9.92 18.14 -10.14
CA SER A 114 11.08 17.37 -9.73
C SER A 114 10.99 16.97 -8.26
N SER A 115 10.56 17.89 -7.40
CA SER A 115 10.30 17.65 -5.98
C SER A 115 9.26 16.53 -5.80
N GLN A 116 8.11 16.65 -6.47
CA GLN A 116 7.06 15.64 -6.43
C GLN A 116 7.55 14.26 -6.90
N ARG A 117 8.34 14.20 -7.99
CA ARG A 117 8.96 12.96 -8.47
C ARG A 117 9.96 12.36 -7.49
N SER A 118 10.73 13.22 -6.81
CA SER A 118 11.68 12.82 -5.77
C SER A 118 10.95 12.14 -4.61
N GLU A 119 9.83 12.73 -4.18
CA GLU A 119 8.99 12.16 -3.13
C GLU A 119 8.39 10.81 -3.55
N LEU A 120 7.86 10.71 -4.78
CA LEU A 120 7.40 9.43 -5.34
C LEU A 120 8.51 8.37 -5.40
N GLY A 121 9.75 8.76 -5.72
CA GLY A 121 10.91 7.87 -5.67
C GLY A 121 11.24 7.41 -4.24
N ALA A 122 11.15 8.30 -3.26
CA ALA A 122 11.31 7.95 -1.84
C ALA A 122 10.22 6.97 -1.38
N PHE A 123 8.97 7.17 -1.82
CA PHE A 123 7.88 6.24 -1.57
C PHE A 123 8.16 4.87 -2.20
N GLN A 124 8.61 4.81 -3.46
CA GLN A 124 9.00 3.54 -4.10
C GLN A 124 10.06 2.78 -3.30
N ASN A 125 11.13 3.46 -2.87
CA ASN A 125 12.16 2.83 -2.04
C ASN A 125 11.60 2.28 -0.72
N ARG A 126 10.68 3.03 -0.09
CA ARG A 126 10.03 2.60 1.14
C ARG A 126 9.08 1.42 0.90
N LEU A 127 8.38 1.38 -0.24
CA LEU A 127 7.57 0.24 -0.67
C LEU A 127 8.45 -1.01 -0.83
N ASP A 128 9.57 -0.91 -1.54
CA ASP A 128 10.48 -2.05 -1.77
C ASP A 128 11.05 -2.61 -0.46
N HIS A 129 11.43 -1.72 0.48
CA HIS A 129 11.86 -2.13 1.81
C HIS A 129 10.73 -2.79 2.62
N THR A 130 9.51 -2.26 2.51
CA THR A 130 8.35 -2.83 3.20
C THR A 130 7.99 -4.19 2.64
N ILE A 131 8.01 -4.36 1.31
CA ILE A 131 7.81 -5.65 0.62
C ILE A 131 8.86 -6.66 1.10
N SER A 132 10.14 -6.29 1.06
CA SER A 132 11.22 -7.18 1.50
C SER A 132 11.07 -7.61 2.96
N ASN A 133 10.62 -6.69 3.82
CA ASN A 133 10.35 -7.00 5.23
C ASN A 133 9.13 -7.91 5.41
N LEU A 134 8.05 -7.69 4.63
CA LEU A 134 6.86 -8.53 4.64
C LEU A 134 7.18 -9.94 4.12
N ASP A 135 7.99 -10.09 3.08
CA ASP A 135 8.41 -11.38 2.55
C ASP A 135 9.18 -12.18 3.59
N ASN A 136 10.16 -11.55 4.26
CA ASN A 136 10.88 -12.18 5.37
C ASN A 136 9.94 -12.57 6.52
N SER A 137 8.97 -11.72 6.85
CA SER A 137 7.98 -12.03 7.89
C SER A 137 7.06 -13.18 7.47
N SER A 138 6.66 -13.24 6.20
CA SER A 138 5.84 -14.31 5.63
C SER A 138 6.58 -15.65 5.64
N GLU A 139 7.87 -15.65 5.28
CA GLU A 139 8.73 -16.83 5.37
C GLU A 139 8.87 -17.32 6.81
N ASN A 140 9.12 -16.41 7.75
CA ASN A 140 9.22 -16.74 9.17
C ASN A 140 7.90 -17.30 9.73
N LEU A 141 6.76 -16.72 9.36
CA LEU A 141 5.44 -17.21 9.78
C LEU A 141 5.13 -18.58 9.18
N THR A 142 5.42 -18.79 7.89
CA THR A 142 5.24 -20.09 7.22
C THR A 142 6.14 -21.16 7.85
N ALA A 143 7.39 -20.82 8.18
CA ALA A 143 8.30 -21.74 8.86
C ALA A 143 7.84 -22.06 10.29
N ALA A 144 7.30 -21.07 11.02
CA ALA A 144 6.71 -21.29 12.33
C ALA A 144 5.46 -22.17 12.24
N GLU A 145 4.59 -21.94 11.26
CA GLU A 145 3.40 -22.74 10.99
C GLU A 145 3.77 -24.19 10.64
N SER A 146 4.75 -24.41 9.76
CA SER A 146 5.26 -25.75 9.45
C SER A 146 5.76 -26.46 10.71
N ARG A 147 6.53 -25.78 11.56
CA ARG A 147 7.02 -26.38 12.82
C ARG A 147 5.88 -26.74 13.76
N ILE A 148 4.88 -25.87 13.91
CA ILE A 148 3.73 -26.14 14.77
C ILE A 148 2.97 -27.35 14.21
N ARG A 149 2.66 -27.35 12.92
CA ARG A 149 1.94 -28.44 12.26
C ARG A 149 2.69 -29.77 12.31
N ASP A 150 4.00 -29.77 12.08
CA ASP A 150 4.83 -30.97 12.10
C ASP A 150 4.98 -31.52 13.52
N VAL A 151 5.10 -30.65 14.54
CA VAL A 151 5.14 -31.06 15.95
C VAL A 151 3.79 -31.66 16.38
N ASP A 152 2.69 -31.04 15.99
CA ASP A 152 1.34 -31.54 16.32
C ASP A 152 1.06 -32.88 15.61
N MET A 153 1.42 -33.03 14.33
CA MET A 153 1.34 -34.32 13.64
C MET A 153 2.25 -35.37 14.28
N ALA A 154 3.48 -35.03 14.64
CA ALA A 154 4.40 -35.96 15.29
C ALA A 154 3.85 -36.45 16.64
N LYS A 155 3.24 -35.56 17.42
CA LYS A 155 2.58 -35.91 18.68
C LYS A 155 1.40 -36.85 18.47
N GLU A 156 0.51 -36.55 17.52
CA GLU A 156 -0.62 -37.42 17.18
C GLU A 156 -0.16 -38.80 16.69
N MET A 157 0.89 -38.85 15.87
CA MET A 157 1.47 -40.12 15.40
C MET A 157 2.12 -40.93 16.53
N MET A 158 2.75 -40.28 17.51
CA MET A 158 3.26 -40.95 18.72
C MET A 158 2.12 -41.47 19.59
N GLU A 159 1.05 -40.70 19.77
CA GLU A 159 -0.14 -41.12 20.51
C GLU A 159 -0.84 -42.30 19.83
N MET A 160 -1.02 -42.25 18.50
CA MET A 160 -1.53 -43.35 17.69
C MET A 160 -0.64 -44.60 17.81
N THR A 161 0.68 -44.44 17.74
CA THR A 161 1.64 -45.55 17.90
C THR A 161 1.57 -46.15 19.30
N ARG A 162 1.50 -45.30 20.33
CA ARG A 162 1.33 -45.74 21.73
C ARG A 162 0.03 -46.52 21.92
N ALA A 163 -1.07 -46.03 21.34
CA ALA A 163 -2.37 -46.72 21.39
C ALA A 163 -2.30 -48.08 20.67
N ASN A 164 -1.64 -48.17 19.52
CA ASN A 164 -1.43 -49.42 18.80
C ASN A 164 -0.57 -50.42 19.59
N ILE A 165 0.55 -49.97 20.19
CA ILE A 165 1.40 -50.82 21.04
C ILE A 165 0.61 -51.29 22.26
N LEU A 166 -0.14 -50.42 22.92
CA LEU A 166 -0.96 -50.79 24.08
C LEU A 166 -2.03 -51.82 23.69
N SER A 167 -2.66 -51.67 22.53
CA SER A 167 -3.64 -52.64 22.01
C SER A 167 -3.00 -54.01 21.74
N GLN A 168 -1.84 -54.06 21.07
CA GLN A 168 -1.10 -55.31 20.82
C GLN A 168 -0.56 -55.95 22.10
N ALA A 169 -0.08 -55.14 23.05
CA ALA A 169 0.36 -55.59 24.36
C ALA A 169 -0.81 -56.13 25.18
N SER A 170 -1.98 -55.48 25.14
CA SER A 170 -3.20 -55.96 25.83
C SER A 170 -3.67 -57.29 25.26
N GLN A 171 -3.61 -57.49 23.94
CA GLN A 171 -3.93 -58.78 23.30
C GLN A 171 -2.92 -59.88 23.69
N SER A 172 -1.62 -59.58 23.66
CA SER A 172 -0.57 -60.53 24.06
C SER A 172 -0.63 -60.87 25.56
N MET A 173 -0.90 -59.87 26.40
CA MET A 173 -1.09 -60.04 27.85
C MET A 173 -2.35 -60.85 28.16
N LEU A 174 -3.46 -60.62 27.45
CA LEU A 174 -4.66 -61.46 27.57
C LEU A 174 -4.38 -62.90 27.12
N ALA A 175 -3.64 -63.10 26.04
CA ALA A 175 -3.25 -64.44 25.60
C ALA A 175 -2.36 -65.15 26.64
N GLN A 176 -1.37 -64.45 27.20
CA GLN A 176 -0.49 -64.98 28.25
C GLN A 176 -1.24 -65.25 29.56
N ALA A 177 -2.13 -64.36 29.97
CA ALA A 177 -2.98 -64.51 31.16
C ALA A 177 -4.00 -65.64 31.00
N ASN A 178 -4.41 -66.00 29.78
CA ASN A 178 -5.24 -67.17 29.51
C ASN A 178 -4.44 -68.49 29.49
N GLN A 179 -3.13 -68.45 29.17
CA GLN A 179 -2.25 -69.63 29.19
C GLN A 179 -1.68 -69.95 30.60
N MET A 180 -1.55 -68.95 31.46
CA MET A 180 -1.02 -69.11 32.82
C MET A 180 -1.90 -70.04 33.72
N PRO A 181 -3.25 -70.02 33.66
CA PRO A 181 -4.09 -70.97 34.40
C PRO A 181 -3.94 -72.42 33.91
N GLN A 182 -3.75 -72.64 32.61
CA GLN A 182 -3.64 -73.98 32.03
C GLN A 182 -2.32 -74.67 32.42
N SER A 183 -1.24 -73.90 32.54
CA SER A 183 0.07 -74.40 33.00
C SER A 183 0.06 -74.75 34.50
N VAL A 184 -0.72 -74.06 35.32
CA VAL A 184 -0.90 -74.41 36.74
C VAL A 184 -1.76 -75.67 36.91
N LEU A 185 -2.77 -75.89 36.06
CA LEU A 185 -3.56 -77.13 36.05
C LEU A 185 -2.74 -78.36 35.63
N GLN A 186 -1.70 -78.20 34.82
CA GLN A 186 -0.73 -79.28 34.50
C GLN A 186 0.23 -79.61 35.65
N LEU A 187 0.36 -78.75 36.66
CA LEU A 187 1.17 -78.99 37.86
C LEU A 187 0.35 -79.53 39.04
N LEU A 188 -0.98 -79.63 38.90
CA LEU A 188 -1.92 -80.08 39.93
C LEU A 188 -2.73 -81.33 39.53
N GLY A 189 -2.65 -81.75 38.26
CA GLY A 189 -3.19 -83.04 37.77
C GLY A 189 -2.07 -84.05 37.59
#